data_AF-A0AB34K684-F1
#
_entry.id   AF-A0AB34K684-F1
#
_cell.length_a   1.000
_cell.length_b   1.000
_cell.length_c   1.000
_cell.angle_alpha   90.00
_cell.angle_beta   90.00
_cell.angle_gamma   90.00
#
_symmetry.space_group_name_H-M   'P 1'
#
loop_
_entity.id
_entity.type
_entity.pdbx_description
1 polymer ?
#
loop_
_entity_poly.entity_id
_entity_poly.type
_entity_poly.pdbx_seq_one_letter_code
_entity_poly.pdbx_strand_id
1 'polypeptide(L)'
;MAKIKKAMKGGSKVAGGKKGKKAPESDQERQLRYEIERMKEEEAARAKEEMRKRKLKERQEQEEKCARVNRLKILNQWRKLMRLVKVEDLRKEIEIISQNHERVVDRKDAIIQMLDRDLEDSEDQYQMALRSHLLVVDKLIDLHNARLRGIEFEFEKDLQEVIDEFEAERQEIVAMHARHKKEMLDIIALMEGEFNDQEQDARQEFESAREEIKNKNQEEYNVLRFTLEGLIEELERHFDTAHANYMATTEQRTQDFKELTIKDQKSAKQIETQMRKLQRLQDSVAQWKAKLLSNGRKCEERNQALKEEKDAISKHFQELKGRMNKFREREGRRLQELTINSQAAISTLRTKLEKAERILKQAELTRKLETDREKILPFYDSSVEEEEKAAADAADIRKSLQTSAAGKDGQLVEEWDYLNNFFKRYNKVLLDVMAIDREKQRLANENSDLRSILKQYLDGISVNEDVINNPNPLLVINHKTNIVMPTTNRPPATHTIVEGVHNVMIPQLTRGNQGASI
;
A
#
# COMPACT_ATOMS: atom_id res chain seq x y z
N MET A 1 39.51 30.57 -89.70
CA MET A 1 40.94 30.77 -90.07
C MET A 1 41.45 29.42 -90.58
N ALA A 2 41.97 29.27 -91.81
CA ALA A 2 43.29 29.71 -92.33
C ALA A 2 44.46 28.85 -91.77
N LYS A 3 45.46 28.38 -92.55
CA LYS A 3 45.77 28.56 -94.00
C LYS A 3 46.96 27.62 -94.41
N ILE A 4 46.97 27.08 -95.65
CA ILE A 4 48.16 26.95 -96.57
C ILE A 4 49.35 26.02 -96.15
N LYS A 5 50.13 25.32 -97.01
CA LYS A 5 50.11 24.93 -98.47
C LYS A 5 50.56 23.44 -98.59
N LYS A 6 51.56 22.87 -99.32
CA LYS A 6 52.59 23.27 -100.33
C LYS A 6 53.14 22.02 -101.08
N ALA A 7 53.47 22.16 -102.37
CA ALA A 7 54.23 21.23 -103.24
C ALA A 7 53.52 19.90 -103.66
N MET A 8 53.53 19.39 -104.91
CA MET A 8 54.45 19.47 -106.08
C MET A 8 55.75 18.65 -105.91
N LYS A 9 56.37 18.06 -106.95
CA LYS A 9 56.23 18.21 -108.42
C LYS A 9 56.56 16.87 -109.13
N GLY A 10 56.44 16.78 -110.45
CA GLY A 10 57.08 15.70 -111.26
C GLY A 10 58.62 15.80 -111.24
N GLY A 11 59.38 14.85 -111.78
CA GLY A 11 59.04 13.77 -112.71
C GLY A 11 59.82 13.92 -114.03
N SER A 12 60.49 12.87 -114.50
CA SER A 12 61.20 12.85 -115.80
C SER A 12 61.44 11.41 -116.29
N LYS A 13 61.09 11.12 -117.54
CA LYS A 13 61.67 10.02 -118.33
C LYS A 13 62.81 10.59 -119.17
N VAL A 14 63.96 9.93 -119.19
CA VAL A 14 65.02 10.15 -120.19
C VAL A 14 65.38 8.78 -120.78
N ALA A 15 65.54 8.70 -122.10
CA ALA A 15 65.63 7.43 -122.81
C ALA A 15 67.00 7.22 -123.48
N GLY A 16 67.47 5.96 -123.42
CA GLY A 16 68.50 5.32 -124.25
C GLY A 16 69.51 6.18 -125.03
N GLY A 17 70.66 6.47 -124.42
CA GLY A 17 71.89 6.72 -125.18
C GLY A 17 72.39 5.42 -125.85
N LYS A 18 72.88 5.51 -127.09
CA LYS A 18 73.31 4.35 -127.90
C LYS A 18 74.79 3.99 -127.69
N LYS A 19 75.11 2.73 -128.01
CA LYS A 19 76.46 2.21 -128.33
C LYS A 19 77.18 3.20 -129.28
N GLY A 20 78.49 3.48 -129.20
CA GLY A 20 79.60 2.78 -128.53
C GLY A 20 80.65 2.33 -129.56
N LYS A 21 81.95 2.49 -129.26
CA LYS A 21 83.07 2.00 -130.11
C LYS A 21 84.23 1.53 -129.22
N LYS A 22 84.95 0.49 -129.69
CA LYS A 22 86.12 -0.10 -129.02
C LYS A 22 87.43 0.44 -129.59
N ALA A 23 88.48 0.41 -128.77
CA ALA A 23 89.88 0.24 -129.16
C ALA A 23 90.52 -0.79 -128.18
N PRO A 24 91.56 -1.53 -128.60
CA PRO A 24 92.19 -2.57 -127.76
C PRO A 24 93.15 -1.95 -126.72
N GLU A 25 93.69 -2.64 -125.73
CA GLU A 25 93.43 -3.90 -125.00
C GLU A 25 94.73 -4.14 -124.20
N SER A 26 94.63 -4.31 -122.88
CA SER A 26 95.75 -4.70 -122.01
C SER A 26 95.17 -5.41 -120.80
N ASP A 27 95.69 -6.59 -120.45
CA ASP A 27 94.99 -7.54 -119.58
C ASP A 27 94.79 -7.07 -118.12
N GLN A 28 95.54 -6.07 -117.67
CA GLN A 28 95.40 -5.49 -116.33
C GLN A 28 94.08 -4.73 -116.13
N GLU A 29 93.50 -4.12 -117.18
CA GLU A 29 92.21 -3.42 -117.06
C GLU A 29 91.01 -4.38 -116.92
N ARG A 30 91.12 -5.63 -117.39
CA ARG A 30 90.04 -6.62 -117.27
C ARG A 30 89.80 -6.98 -115.80
N GLN A 31 90.87 -7.17 -115.03
CA GLN A 31 90.79 -7.58 -113.62
C GLN A 31 90.17 -6.49 -112.74
N LEU A 32 90.66 -5.24 -112.83
CA LEU A 32 90.10 -4.10 -112.09
C LEU A 32 88.62 -3.84 -112.43
N ARG A 33 88.20 -4.04 -113.69
CA ARG A 33 86.77 -3.95 -114.06
C ARG A 33 85.95 -5.06 -113.41
N TYR A 34 86.45 -6.29 -113.39
CA TYR A 34 85.78 -7.42 -112.74
C TYR A 34 85.64 -7.21 -111.23
N GLU A 35 86.65 -6.65 -110.56
CA GLU A 35 86.59 -6.30 -109.14
C GLU A 35 85.64 -5.13 -108.87
N ILE A 36 85.62 -4.09 -109.71
CA ILE A 36 84.69 -2.96 -109.59
C ILE A 36 83.25 -3.39 -109.87
N GLU A 37 83.01 -4.30 -110.80
CA GLU A 37 81.67 -4.88 -111.03
C GLU A 37 81.27 -5.78 -109.86
N ARG A 38 82.14 -6.67 -109.36
CA ARG A 38 81.84 -7.49 -108.18
C ARG A 38 81.56 -6.64 -106.93
N MET A 39 82.35 -5.59 -106.69
CA MET A 39 82.11 -4.64 -105.59
C MET A 39 80.79 -3.89 -105.76
N LYS A 40 80.41 -3.48 -106.96
CA LYS A 40 79.10 -2.85 -107.23
C LYS A 40 77.94 -3.84 -107.12
N GLU A 41 78.13 -5.10 -107.45
CA GLU A 41 77.13 -6.15 -107.23
C GLU A 41 77.00 -6.49 -105.74
N GLU A 42 78.10 -6.54 -104.99
CA GLU A 42 78.10 -6.64 -103.52
C GLU A 42 77.42 -5.43 -102.88
N GLU A 43 77.73 -4.20 -103.28
CA GLU A 43 77.06 -2.97 -102.79
C GLU A 43 75.58 -2.95 -103.18
N ALA A 44 75.22 -3.34 -104.40
CA ALA A 44 73.83 -3.46 -104.82
C ALA A 44 73.09 -4.59 -104.09
N ALA A 45 73.78 -5.67 -103.70
CA ALA A 45 73.22 -6.74 -102.87
C ALA A 45 73.02 -6.26 -101.42
N ARG A 46 74.00 -5.58 -100.84
CA ARG A 46 73.91 -4.92 -99.52
C ARG A 46 72.77 -3.89 -99.50
N ALA A 47 72.66 -3.02 -100.50
CA ALA A 47 71.58 -2.04 -100.63
C ALA A 47 70.20 -2.71 -100.82
N LYS A 48 70.10 -3.81 -101.58
CA LYS A 48 68.88 -4.63 -101.67
C LYS A 48 68.53 -5.28 -100.32
N GLU A 49 69.52 -5.69 -99.54
CA GLU A 49 69.33 -6.27 -98.21
C GLU A 49 68.95 -5.22 -97.16
N GLU A 50 69.59 -4.05 -97.16
CA GLU A 50 69.19 -2.91 -96.33
C GLU A 50 67.78 -2.44 -96.67
N MET A 51 67.40 -2.40 -97.94
CA MET A 51 66.01 -2.12 -98.35
C MET A 51 65.04 -3.23 -97.92
N ARG A 52 65.48 -4.49 -97.78
CA ARG A 52 64.68 -5.55 -97.12
C ARG A 52 64.59 -5.32 -95.60
N LYS A 53 65.70 -5.06 -94.91
CA LYS A 53 65.76 -4.77 -93.46
C LYS A 53 64.94 -3.52 -93.10
N ARG A 54 64.99 -2.46 -93.91
CA ARG A 54 64.19 -1.25 -93.72
C ARG A 54 62.70 -1.52 -93.91
N LYS A 55 62.29 -2.31 -94.91
CA LYS A 55 60.90 -2.74 -95.08
C LYS A 55 60.42 -3.66 -93.95
N LEU A 56 61.29 -4.52 -93.41
CA LEU A 56 61.00 -5.34 -92.22
C LEU A 56 60.81 -4.48 -90.97
N LYS A 57 61.73 -3.54 -90.69
CA LYS A 57 61.61 -2.59 -89.58
C LYS A 57 60.39 -1.69 -89.72
N GLU A 58 60.10 -1.20 -90.92
CA GLU A 58 58.91 -0.38 -91.21
C GLU A 58 57.62 -1.18 -90.98
N ARG A 59 57.58 -2.47 -91.36
CA ARG A 59 56.48 -3.38 -91.02
C ARG A 59 56.37 -3.63 -89.51
N GLN A 60 57.47 -3.90 -88.82
CA GLN A 60 57.49 -4.07 -87.37
C GLN A 60 56.99 -2.81 -86.65
N GLU A 61 57.44 -1.63 -87.05
CA GLU A 61 56.95 -0.37 -86.50
C GLU A 61 55.46 -0.12 -86.79
N GLN A 62 54.97 -0.50 -87.99
CA GLN A 62 53.55 -0.46 -88.32
C GLN A 62 52.74 -1.45 -87.46
N GLU A 63 53.24 -2.68 -87.31
CA GLU A 63 52.65 -3.73 -86.47
C GLU A 63 52.59 -3.29 -84.99
N GLU A 64 53.66 -2.72 -84.44
CA GLU A 64 53.66 -2.12 -83.10
C GLU A 64 52.65 -0.96 -82.97
N LYS A 65 52.56 -0.08 -83.97
CA LYS A 65 51.59 1.03 -83.99
C LYS A 65 50.16 0.46 -84.00
N CYS A 66 49.89 -0.56 -84.81
CA CYS A 66 48.64 -1.30 -84.83
C CYS A 66 48.36 -2.05 -83.51
N ALA A 67 49.35 -2.69 -82.89
CA ALA A 67 49.23 -3.39 -81.62
C ALA A 67 48.94 -2.43 -80.47
N ARG A 68 49.60 -1.26 -80.41
CA ARG A 68 49.30 -0.20 -79.44
C ARG A 68 47.85 0.31 -79.61
N VAL A 69 47.42 0.58 -80.85
CA VAL A 69 46.03 1.02 -81.14
C VAL A 69 45.00 -0.08 -80.82
N ASN A 70 45.29 -1.33 -81.15
CA ASN A 70 44.40 -2.46 -80.86
C ASN A 70 44.31 -2.75 -79.36
N ARG A 71 45.43 -2.65 -78.62
CA ARG A 71 45.42 -2.70 -77.14
C ARG A 71 44.54 -1.61 -76.54
N LEU A 72 44.58 -0.38 -77.06
CA LEU A 72 43.70 0.70 -76.62
C LEU A 72 42.22 0.45 -76.96
N LYS A 73 41.91 -0.08 -78.15
CA LYS A 73 40.54 -0.49 -78.51
C LYS A 73 40.01 -1.58 -77.57
N ILE A 74 40.80 -2.64 -77.36
CA ILE A 74 40.49 -3.77 -76.47
C ILE A 74 40.28 -3.27 -75.03
N LEU A 75 41.18 -2.42 -74.50
CA LEU A 75 41.01 -1.83 -73.16
C LEU A 75 39.76 -0.95 -73.05
N ASN A 76 39.37 -0.22 -74.11
CA ASN A 76 38.15 0.58 -74.10
C ASN A 76 36.88 -0.30 -74.17
N GLN A 77 36.92 -1.39 -74.94
CA GLN A 77 35.85 -2.41 -74.96
C GLN A 77 35.72 -3.10 -73.60
N TRP A 78 36.82 -3.55 -72.98
CA TRP A 78 36.80 -4.08 -71.61
C TRP A 78 36.29 -3.06 -70.59
N ARG A 79 36.67 -1.79 -70.69
CA ARG A 79 36.10 -0.71 -69.85
C ARG A 79 34.62 -0.45 -70.12
N LYS A 80 34.06 -0.81 -71.27
CA LYS A 80 32.60 -0.82 -71.47
C LYS A 80 31.97 -2.04 -70.79
N LEU A 81 32.48 -3.24 -71.08
CA LEU A 81 31.96 -4.51 -70.52
C LEU A 81 31.99 -4.50 -68.98
N MET A 82 33.12 -4.18 -68.36
CA MET A 82 33.26 -4.12 -66.90
C MET A 82 32.33 -3.08 -66.25
N ARG A 83 31.99 -1.99 -66.95
CA ARG A 83 31.01 -1.00 -66.45
C ARG A 83 29.58 -1.49 -66.60
N LEU A 84 29.25 -2.26 -67.65
CA LEU A 84 27.93 -2.89 -67.77
C LEU A 84 27.74 -3.94 -66.65
N VAL A 85 28.70 -4.84 -66.47
CA VAL A 85 28.69 -5.87 -65.41
C VAL A 85 28.55 -5.22 -64.03
N LYS A 86 29.40 -4.25 -63.65
CA LYS A 86 29.27 -3.62 -62.32
C LYS A 86 28.01 -2.76 -62.17
N VAL A 87 27.40 -2.25 -63.25
CA VAL A 87 26.08 -1.60 -63.17
C VAL A 87 24.96 -2.62 -62.95
N GLU A 88 25.05 -3.82 -63.55
CA GLU A 88 24.12 -4.92 -63.26
C GLU A 88 24.28 -5.45 -61.84
N ASP A 89 25.51 -5.58 -61.34
CA ASP A 89 25.76 -6.01 -59.96
C ASP A 89 25.30 -4.95 -58.94
N LEU A 90 25.58 -3.66 -59.18
CA LEU A 90 25.05 -2.57 -58.34
C LEU A 90 23.52 -2.52 -58.33
N ARG A 91 22.85 -2.89 -59.42
CA ARG A 91 21.38 -3.01 -59.44
C ARG A 91 20.88 -4.14 -58.56
N LYS A 92 21.52 -5.32 -58.60
CA LYS A 92 21.21 -6.45 -57.70
C LYS A 92 21.50 -6.09 -56.24
N GLU A 93 22.61 -5.40 -55.97
CA GLU A 93 22.95 -4.89 -54.63
C GLU A 93 21.86 -3.93 -54.10
N ILE A 94 21.39 -2.99 -54.93
CA ILE A 94 20.28 -2.06 -54.58
C ILE A 94 18.96 -2.82 -54.38
N GLU A 95 18.64 -3.80 -55.22
CA GLU A 95 17.43 -4.62 -55.12
C GLU A 95 17.40 -5.43 -53.81
N ILE A 96 18.52 -6.08 -53.45
CA ILE A 96 18.68 -6.81 -52.18
C ILE A 96 18.53 -5.87 -50.98
N ILE A 97 19.13 -4.66 -51.05
CA ILE A 97 18.99 -3.65 -50.00
C ILE A 97 17.53 -3.16 -49.88
N SER A 98 16.84 -2.99 -51.00
CA SER A 98 15.42 -2.58 -51.04
C SER A 98 14.53 -3.64 -50.40
N GLN A 99 14.64 -4.91 -50.80
CA GLN A 99 13.88 -6.03 -50.22
C GLN A 99 14.18 -6.22 -48.73
N ASN A 100 15.42 -5.98 -48.30
CA ASN A 100 15.78 -6.02 -46.88
C ASN A 100 15.24 -4.81 -46.09
N HIS A 101 15.13 -3.64 -46.72
CA HIS A 101 14.51 -2.47 -46.10
C HIS A 101 13.00 -2.65 -45.94
N GLU A 102 12.32 -3.12 -46.99
CA GLU A 102 10.90 -3.46 -47.02
C GLU A 102 10.54 -4.44 -45.87
N ARG A 103 11.26 -5.57 -45.76
CA ARG A 103 11.12 -6.52 -44.64
C ARG A 103 11.39 -5.93 -43.25
N VAL A 104 12.13 -4.82 -43.15
CA VAL A 104 12.38 -4.10 -41.88
C VAL A 104 11.28 -3.06 -41.61
N VAL A 105 10.61 -2.54 -42.65
CA VAL A 105 9.38 -1.75 -42.52
C VAL A 105 8.23 -2.67 -42.08
N ASP A 106 7.97 -3.77 -42.80
CA ASP A 106 6.91 -4.75 -42.46
C ASP A 106 6.95 -5.17 -40.98
N ARG A 107 8.16 -5.49 -40.48
CA ARG A 107 8.40 -5.87 -39.08
C ARG A 107 8.17 -4.74 -38.09
N LYS A 108 8.46 -3.49 -38.47
CA LYS A 108 8.20 -2.32 -37.62
C LYS A 108 6.72 -1.98 -37.59
N ASP A 109 6.04 -2.05 -38.73
CA ASP A 109 4.62 -1.76 -38.83
C ASP A 109 3.79 -2.84 -38.11
N ALA A 110 4.24 -4.11 -38.12
CA ALA A 110 3.69 -5.16 -37.26
C ALA A 110 3.92 -4.88 -35.76
N ILE A 111 5.11 -4.41 -35.36
CA ILE A 111 5.38 -4.01 -33.96
C ILE A 111 4.53 -2.80 -33.55
N ILE A 112 4.32 -1.83 -34.44
CA ILE A 112 3.44 -0.68 -34.19
C ILE A 112 2.00 -1.16 -33.99
N GLN A 113 1.48 -2.03 -34.86
CA GLN A 113 0.12 -2.58 -34.73
C GLN A 113 -0.08 -3.40 -33.43
N MET A 114 0.95 -4.10 -32.96
CA MET A 114 0.89 -4.75 -31.63
C MET A 114 0.89 -3.70 -30.51
N LEU A 115 1.77 -2.69 -30.55
CA LEU A 115 1.85 -1.66 -29.51
C LEU A 115 0.59 -0.77 -29.44
N ASP A 116 -0.02 -0.45 -30.58
CA ASP A 116 -1.29 0.28 -30.64
C ASP A 116 -2.42 -0.55 -29.99
N ARG A 117 -2.44 -1.87 -30.23
CA ARG A 117 -3.37 -2.80 -29.56
C ARG A 117 -3.08 -2.93 -28.06
N ASP A 118 -1.82 -3.08 -27.67
CA ASP A 118 -1.41 -3.16 -26.26
C ASP A 118 -1.84 -1.88 -25.49
N LEU A 119 -1.82 -0.72 -26.16
CA LEU A 119 -2.34 0.53 -25.64
C LEU A 119 -3.87 0.49 -25.47
N GLU A 120 -4.63 0.06 -26.49
CA GLU A 120 -6.09 -0.11 -26.42
C GLU A 120 -6.50 -1.08 -25.30
N ASP A 121 -5.92 -2.29 -25.28
CA ASP A 121 -6.18 -3.31 -24.25
C ASP A 121 -5.79 -2.80 -22.85
N SER A 122 -4.79 -1.91 -22.72
CA SER A 122 -4.41 -1.30 -21.43
C SER A 122 -5.31 -0.14 -20.98
N GLU A 123 -5.88 0.63 -21.91
CA GLU A 123 -6.86 1.68 -21.60
C GLU A 123 -8.19 1.07 -21.19
N ASP A 124 -8.65 0.00 -21.85
CA ASP A 124 -9.89 -0.69 -21.45
C ASP A 124 -9.75 -1.35 -20.06
N GLN A 125 -8.57 -1.90 -19.74
CA GLN A 125 -8.25 -2.33 -18.37
C GLN A 125 -8.30 -1.17 -17.37
N TYR A 126 -7.72 -0.01 -17.69
CA TYR A 126 -7.76 1.17 -16.84
C TYR A 126 -9.20 1.68 -16.62
N GLN A 127 -9.99 1.77 -17.69
CA GLN A 127 -11.40 2.17 -17.66
C GLN A 127 -12.25 1.19 -16.85
N MET A 128 -12.02 -0.12 -16.96
CA MET A 128 -12.72 -1.11 -16.14
C MET A 128 -12.31 -1.05 -14.67
N ALA A 129 -11.01 -0.84 -14.37
CA ALA A 129 -10.53 -0.63 -13.01
C ALA A 129 -11.11 0.66 -12.39
N LEU A 130 -11.20 1.75 -13.16
CA LEU A 130 -11.80 3.01 -12.75
C LEU A 130 -13.30 2.87 -12.44
N ARG A 131 -14.07 2.22 -13.33
CA ARG A 131 -15.49 1.91 -13.10
C ARG A 131 -15.69 1.04 -11.86
N SER A 132 -14.85 0.03 -11.66
CA SER A 132 -14.87 -0.82 -10.46
C SER A 132 -14.58 -0.03 -9.18
N HIS A 133 -13.55 0.83 -9.20
CA HIS A 133 -13.21 1.72 -8.09
C HIS A 133 -14.34 2.69 -7.74
N LEU A 134 -14.96 3.32 -8.74
CA LEU A 134 -16.11 4.22 -8.53
C LEU A 134 -17.28 3.47 -7.87
N LEU A 135 -17.64 2.28 -8.36
CA LEU A 135 -18.67 1.43 -7.74
C LEU A 135 -18.34 0.98 -6.30
N VAL A 136 -17.06 0.95 -5.90
CA VAL A 136 -16.64 0.70 -4.51
C VAL A 136 -16.75 1.99 -3.66
N VAL A 137 -16.41 3.15 -4.23
CA VAL A 137 -16.59 4.46 -3.58
C VAL A 137 -18.07 4.76 -3.35
N ASP A 138 -18.94 4.50 -4.32
CA ASP A 138 -20.39 4.69 -4.20
C ASP A 138 -20.97 3.83 -3.07
N LYS A 139 -20.59 2.54 -3.01
CA LYS A 139 -20.98 1.63 -1.91
C LYS A 139 -20.46 2.09 -0.54
N LEU A 140 -19.27 2.69 -0.50
CA LEU A 140 -18.71 3.26 0.72
C LEU A 140 -19.48 4.51 1.16
N ILE A 141 -19.87 5.37 0.21
CA ILE A 141 -20.74 6.53 0.44
C ILE A 141 -22.11 6.07 0.95
N ASP A 142 -22.73 5.06 0.34
CA ASP A 142 -24.00 4.49 0.80
C ASP A 142 -23.92 3.94 2.22
N LEU A 143 -22.83 3.22 2.56
CA LEU A 143 -22.59 2.71 3.90
C LEU A 143 -22.41 3.85 4.92
N HIS A 144 -21.69 4.92 4.55
CA HIS A 144 -21.58 6.11 5.39
C HIS A 144 -22.92 6.84 5.54
N ASN A 145 -23.72 6.97 4.48
CA ASN A 145 -25.04 7.60 4.51
C ASN A 145 -26.05 6.76 5.31
N ALA A 146 -25.96 5.43 5.28
CA ALA A 146 -26.76 4.55 6.13
C ALA A 146 -26.35 4.69 7.61
N ARG A 147 -25.05 4.76 7.91
CA ARG A 147 -24.54 4.97 9.27
C ARG A 147 -24.89 6.35 9.83
N LEU A 148 -24.80 7.41 9.02
CA LEU A 148 -25.20 8.77 9.42
C LEU A 148 -26.68 8.81 9.78
N ARG A 149 -27.56 8.32 8.91
CA ARG A 149 -29.00 8.23 9.19
C ARG A 149 -29.35 7.39 10.42
N GLY A 150 -28.56 6.35 10.71
CA GLY A 150 -28.69 5.58 11.96
C GLY A 150 -28.37 6.42 13.20
N ILE A 151 -27.26 7.17 13.18
CA ILE A 151 -26.84 8.05 14.29
C ILE A 151 -27.78 9.26 14.42
N GLU A 152 -28.27 9.80 13.31
CA GLU A 152 -29.27 10.88 13.28
C GLU A 152 -30.59 10.40 13.91
N PHE A 153 -31.08 9.22 13.54
CA PHE A 153 -32.27 8.61 14.13
C PHE A 153 -32.10 8.29 15.62
N GLU A 154 -30.96 7.72 16.03
CA GLU A 154 -30.64 7.48 17.45
C GLU A 154 -30.62 8.80 18.24
N PHE A 155 -30.00 9.85 17.69
CA PHE A 155 -29.95 11.17 18.32
C PHE A 155 -31.32 11.86 18.39
N GLU A 156 -32.12 11.82 17.33
CA GLU A 156 -33.49 12.38 17.31
C GLU A 156 -34.41 11.64 18.30
N LYS A 157 -34.29 10.32 18.38
CA LYS A 157 -35.02 9.49 19.36
C LYS A 157 -34.63 9.83 20.79
N ASP A 158 -33.33 9.83 21.11
CA ASP A 158 -32.84 10.12 22.46
C ASP A 158 -33.16 11.58 22.86
N LEU A 159 -33.14 12.52 21.92
CA LEU A 159 -33.60 13.89 22.12
C LEU A 159 -35.10 13.97 22.43
N GLN A 160 -35.94 13.21 21.71
CA GLN A 160 -37.38 13.17 21.96
C GLN A 160 -37.70 12.52 23.32
N GLU A 161 -37.04 11.42 23.69
CA GLU A 161 -37.21 10.79 25.00
C GLU A 161 -36.88 11.76 26.14
N VAL A 162 -35.78 12.53 26.02
CA VAL A 162 -35.42 13.58 26.99
C VAL A 162 -36.42 14.75 27.01
N ILE A 163 -37.00 15.13 25.86
CA ILE A 163 -38.05 16.17 25.80
C ILE A 163 -39.32 15.67 26.50
N ASP A 164 -39.74 14.44 26.25
CA ASP A 164 -40.93 13.82 26.84
C ASP A 164 -40.77 13.64 28.37
N GLU A 165 -39.58 13.24 28.83
CA GLU A 165 -39.23 13.20 30.27
C GLU A 165 -39.34 14.59 30.93
N PHE A 166 -38.74 15.63 30.34
CA PHE A 166 -38.82 16.99 30.89
C PHE A 166 -40.23 17.59 30.85
N GLU A 167 -41.04 17.28 29.82
CA GLU A 167 -42.45 17.68 29.79
C GLU A 167 -43.25 16.93 30.88
N ALA A 168 -43.01 15.64 31.08
CA ALA A 168 -43.66 14.85 32.13
C ALA A 168 -43.31 15.37 33.55
N GLU A 169 -42.02 15.58 33.86
CA GLU A 169 -41.59 16.18 35.13
C GLU A 169 -42.24 17.55 35.34
N ARG A 170 -42.27 18.39 34.30
CA ARG A 170 -42.88 19.72 34.36
C ARG A 170 -44.39 19.64 34.61
N GLN A 171 -45.10 18.69 34.01
CA GLN A 171 -46.53 18.47 34.25
C GLN A 171 -46.78 17.99 35.69
N GLU A 172 -45.97 17.06 36.22
CA GLU A 172 -46.07 16.61 37.61
C GLU A 172 -45.81 17.75 38.60
N ILE A 173 -44.74 18.53 38.42
CA ILE A 173 -44.42 19.69 39.27
C ILE A 173 -45.56 20.71 39.28
N VAL A 174 -46.14 21.02 38.12
CA VAL A 174 -47.29 21.94 38.01
C VAL A 174 -48.53 21.36 38.69
N ALA A 175 -48.81 20.07 38.53
CA ALA A 175 -49.93 19.39 39.17
C ALA A 175 -49.78 19.35 40.70
N MET A 176 -48.59 19.01 41.22
CA MET A 176 -48.30 19.01 42.65
C MET A 176 -48.36 20.42 43.25
N HIS A 177 -47.82 21.43 42.57
CA HIS A 177 -47.93 22.82 43.01
C HIS A 177 -49.40 23.30 43.01
N ALA A 178 -50.18 22.96 41.99
CA ALA A 178 -51.61 23.29 41.94
C ALA A 178 -52.40 22.59 43.08
N ARG A 179 -52.06 21.33 43.37
CA ARG A 179 -52.62 20.56 44.48
C ARG A 179 -52.28 21.19 45.83
N HIS A 180 -51.01 21.40 46.15
CA HIS A 180 -50.59 22.01 47.42
C HIS A 180 -51.16 23.42 47.59
N LYS A 181 -51.25 24.21 46.51
CA LYS A 181 -51.92 25.52 46.53
C LYS A 181 -53.41 25.38 46.88
N LYS A 182 -54.12 24.39 46.33
CA LYS A 182 -55.52 24.13 46.69
C LYS A 182 -55.64 23.69 48.15
N GLU A 183 -54.87 22.70 48.59
CA GLU A 183 -54.90 22.20 49.97
C GLU A 183 -54.61 23.31 50.98
N MET A 184 -53.68 24.24 50.69
CA MET A 184 -53.42 25.40 51.54
C MET A 184 -54.55 26.44 51.53
N LEU A 185 -55.23 26.65 50.39
CA LEU A 185 -56.42 27.52 50.31
C LEU A 185 -57.64 26.90 51.03
N ASP A 186 -57.83 25.59 50.90
CA ASP A 186 -58.88 24.84 51.61
C ASP A 186 -58.64 24.91 53.14
N ILE A 187 -57.39 24.83 53.62
CA ILE A 187 -57.03 25.02 55.04
C ILE A 187 -57.29 26.47 55.50
N ILE A 188 -56.95 27.48 54.69
CA ILE A 188 -57.24 28.89 55.03
C ILE A 188 -58.75 29.11 55.16
N ALA A 189 -59.55 28.61 54.21
CA ALA A 189 -61.01 28.72 54.25
C ALA A 189 -61.63 27.99 55.46
N LEU A 190 -61.07 26.85 55.88
CA LEU A 190 -61.47 26.16 57.11
C LEU A 190 -61.12 26.98 58.36
N MET A 191 -59.91 27.55 58.45
CA MET A 191 -59.51 28.41 59.57
C MET A 191 -60.33 29.71 59.64
N GLU A 192 -60.67 30.32 58.50
CA GLU A 192 -61.56 31.48 58.44
C GLU A 192 -63.00 31.10 58.86
N GLY A 193 -63.46 29.89 58.54
CA GLY A 193 -64.71 29.32 59.06
C GLY A 193 -64.70 29.15 60.57
N GLU A 194 -63.74 28.36 61.10
CA GLU A 194 -63.58 28.11 62.54
C GLU A 194 -63.43 29.41 63.35
N PHE A 195 -62.78 30.44 62.80
CA PHE A 195 -62.66 31.75 63.45
C PHE A 195 -63.99 32.52 63.47
N ASN A 196 -64.75 32.53 62.36
CA ASN A 196 -66.06 33.16 62.31
C ASN A 196 -67.09 32.45 63.21
N ASP A 197 -67.01 31.13 63.32
CA ASP A 197 -67.86 30.34 64.21
C ASP A 197 -67.51 30.62 65.69
N GLN A 198 -66.21 30.63 66.04
CA GLN A 198 -65.75 31.05 67.38
C GLN A 198 -66.12 32.50 67.72
N GLU A 199 -66.12 33.42 66.74
CA GLU A 199 -66.60 34.79 66.98
C GLU A 199 -68.12 34.84 67.20
N GLN A 200 -68.90 34.02 66.49
CA GLN A 200 -70.34 33.90 66.71
C GLN A 200 -70.67 33.28 68.07
N ASP A 201 -70.01 32.18 68.45
CA ASP A 201 -70.16 31.55 69.76
C ASP A 201 -69.81 32.55 70.88
N ALA A 202 -68.67 33.23 70.80
CA ALA A 202 -68.27 34.22 71.80
C ALA A 202 -69.22 35.44 71.88
N ARG A 203 -69.81 35.86 70.75
CA ARG A 203 -70.87 36.89 70.73
C ARG A 203 -72.15 36.36 71.38
N GLN A 204 -72.57 35.12 71.09
CA GLN A 204 -73.77 34.50 71.66
C GLN A 204 -73.61 34.23 73.17
N GLU A 205 -72.45 33.77 73.64
CA GLU A 205 -72.11 33.66 75.06
C GLU A 205 -72.17 35.02 75.74
N PHE A 206 -71.61 36.07 75.12
CA PHE A 206 -71.68 37.44 75.67
C PHE A 206 -73.11 37.98 75.76
N GLU A 207 -73.94 37.76 74.73
CA GLU A 207 -75.35 38.17 74.79
C GLU A 207 -76.14 37.35 75.81
N SER A 208 -75.93 36.04 75.89
CA SER A 208 -76.53 35.17 76.91
C SER A 208 -76.13 35.59 78.33
N ALA A 209 -74.85 35.86 78.58
CA ALA A 209 -74.37 36.36 79.87
C ALA A 209 -74.93 37.76 80.20
N ARG A 210 -75.07 38.65 79.20
CA ARG A 210 -75.71 39.96 79.35
C ARG A 210 -77.19 39.82 79.75
N GLU A 211 -77.92 38.88 79.16
CA GLU A 211 -79.31 38.60 79.53
C GLU A 211 -79.44 37.89 80.88
N GLU A 212 -78.53 36.96 81.22
CA GLU A 212 -78.49 36.31 82.52
C GLU A 212 -78.21 37.34 83.65
N ILE A 213 -77.25 38.25 83.45
CA ILE A 213 -76.98 39.36 84.38
C ILE A 213 -78.17 40.30 84.48
N LYS A 214 -78.84 40.63 83.37
CA LYS A 214 -80.06 41.46 83.37
C LYS A 214 -81.19 40.78 84.17
N ASN A 215 -81.37 39.48 84.01
CA ASN A 215 -82.39 38.71 84.73
C ASN A 215 -82.04 38.59 86.22
N LYS A 216 -80.79 38.26 86.57
CA LYS A 216 -80.29 38.28 87.97
C LYS A 216 -80.46 39.64 88.61
N ASN A 217 -80.10 40.74 87.95
CA ASN A 217 -80.33 42.09 88.47
C ASN A 217 -81.82 42.41 88.67
N GLN A 218 -82.71 41.86 87.83
CA GLN A 218 -84.16 42.04 87.96
C GLN A 218 -84.74 41.18 89.09
N GLU A 219 -84.22 39.97 89.30
CA GLU A 219 -84.53 39.08 90.42
C GLU A 219 -84.02 39.66 91.74
N GLU A 220 -82.76 40.08 91.81
CA GLU A 220 -82.15 40.78 92.95
C GLU A 220 -82.91 42.08 93.25
N TYR A 221 -83.33 42.85 92.24
CA TYR A 221 -84.19 44.01 92.45
C TYR A 221 -85.55 43.62 93.05
N ASN A 222 -86.19 42.57 92.55
CA ASN A 222 -87.48 42.10 93.06
C ASN A 222 -87.37 41.55 94.50
N VAL A 223 -86.30 40.80 94.79
CA VAL A 223 -85.97 40.27 96.13
C VAL A 223 -85.63 41.41 97.08
N LEU A 224 -84.80 42.37 96.66
CA LEU A 224 -84.46 43.56 97.46
C LEU A 224 -85.69 44.44 97.70
N ARG A 225 -86.62 44.53 96.75
CA ARG A 225 -87.91 45.21 96.97
C ARG A 225 -88.72 44.49 98.06
N PHE A 226 -88.84 43.17 97.97
CA PHE A 226 -89.53 42.34 98.97
C PHE A 226 -88.87 42.40 100.36
N THR A 227 -87.54 42.37 100.44
CA THR A 227 -86.84 42.45 101.72
C THR A 227 -86.85 43.85 102.28
N LEU A 228 -86.79 44.92 101.48
CA LEU A 228 -86.99 46.28 101.97
C LEU A 228 -88.43 46.54 102.41
N GLU A 229 -89.42 46.00 101.70
CA GLU A 229 -90.84 46.03 102.10
C GLU A 229 -91.01 45.40 103.51
N GLY A 230 -90.44 44.22 103.76
CA GLY A 230 -90.48 43.58 105.10
C GLY A 230 -89.57 44.20 106.16
N LEU A 231 -88.39 44.71 105.78
CA LEU A 231 -87.42 45.30 106.72
C LEU A 231 -87.85 46.71 107.15
N ILE A 232 -88.73 47.37 106.39
CA ILE A 232 -89.48 48.56 106.86
C ILE A 232 -90.42 48.16 108.01
N GLU A 233 -91.21 47.07 107.89
CA GLU A 233 -92.06 46.58 108.98
C GLU A 233 -91.25 46.15 110.22
N GLU A 234 -90.04 45.62 110.05
CA GLU A 234 -89.12 45.31 111.16
C GLU A 234 -88.45 46.56 111.75
N LEU A 235 -88.11 47.57 110.95
CA LEU A 235 -87.50 48.81 111.43
C LEU A 235 -88.48 49.64 112.27
N GLU A 236 -89.77 49.68 111.92
CA GLU A 236 -90.80 50.30 112.76
C GLU A 236 -90.85 49.66 114.16
N ARG A 237 -90.68 48.33 114.28
CA ARG A 237 -90.50 47.64 115.58
C ARG A 237 -89.14 47.91 116.24
N HIS A 238 -88.08 48.11 115.46
CA HIS A 238 -86.74 48.27 115.98
C HIS A 238 -86.41 49.69 116.45
N PHE A 239 -87.06 50.73 115.94
CA PHE A 239 -86.89 52.09 116.48
C PHE A 239 -87.30 52.19 117.97
N ASP A 240 -88.40 51.54 118.35
CA ASP A 240 -88.87 51.47 119.75
C ASP A 240 -87.87 50.77 120.69
N THR A 241 -87.12 49.76 120.21
CA THR A 241 -86.18 48.98 121.02
C THR A 241 -84.74 49.49 120.98
N ALA A 242 -84.31 50.12 119.88
CA ALA A 242 -82.95 50.63 119.72
C ALA A 242 -82.66 51.84 120.62
N HIS A 243 -83.66 52.71 120.84
CA HIS A 243 -83.49 53.93 121.65
C HIS A 243 -83.06 53.63 123.09
N ALA A 244 -83.57 52.54 123.70
CA ALA A 244 -83.23 52.11 125.05
C ALA A 244 -81.77 51.65 125.19
N ASN A 245 -81.22 50.97 124.17
CA ASN A 245 -79.89 50.37 124.23
C ASN A 245 -78.76 51.32 123.83
N TYR A 246 -79.05 52.38 123.06
CA TYR A 246 -78.03 53.31 122.56
C TYR A 246 -77.35 54.12 123.69
N MET A 247 -78.04 54.36 124.80
CA MET A 247 -77.52 55.13 125.95
C MET A 247 -76.40 54.43 126.74
N ALA A 248 -76.15 53.13 126.52
CA ALA A 248 -75.49 52.31 127.55
C ALA A 248 -73.96 52.12 127.44
N THR A 249 -73.34 52.08 126.24
CA THR A 249 -72.11 51.25 126.13
C THR A 249 -70.96 51.60 125.16
N THR A 250 -70.96 52.70 124.37
CA THR A 250 -69.94 52.81 123.29
C THR A 250 -69.29 54.20 123.10
N GLU A 251 -68.05 54.34 123.60
CA GLU A 251 -67.08 55.33 123.09
C GLU A 251 -65.62 54.83 123.15
N GLN A 252 -65.26 54.06 124.19
CA GLN A 252 -63.86 53.72 124.47
C GLN A 252 -63.27 52.59 123.59
N ARG A 253 -64.08 51.60 123.17
CA ARG A 253 -63.63 50.50 122.26
C ARG A 253 -63.22 50.96 120.86
N THR A 254 -63.60 52.19 120.47
CA THR A 254 -63.42 52.73 119.11
C THR A 254 -62.07 53.40 118.85
N GLN A 255 -61.16 53.43 119.84
CA GLN A 255 -59.81 53.99 119.69
C GLN A 255 -58.76 52.90 119.43
N ASP A 256 -58.64 51.90 120.30
CA ASP A 256 -57.61 50.84 120.25
C ASP A 256 -57.55 50.09 118.90
N PHE A 257 -58.71 49.82 118.29
CA PHE A 257 -58.81 49.14 116.99
C PHE A 257 -58.13 49.92 115.85
N LYS A 258 -58.14 51.26 115.90
CA LYS A 258 -57.64 52.13 114.83
C LYS A 258 -56.10 52.11 114.76
N GLU A 259 -55.43 52.09 115.91
CA GLU A 259 -53.96 51.98 116.01
C GLU A 259 -53.43 50.69 115.37
N LEU A 260 -54.10 49.56 115.64
CA LEU A 260 -53.64 48.23 115.20
C LEU A 260 -53.80 48.06 113.68
N THR A 261 -54.95 48.48 113.14
CA THR A 261 -55.26 48.41 111.70
C THR A 261 -54.25 49.19 110.84
N ILE A 262 -53.78 50.35 111.32
CA ILE A 262 -52.83 51.21 110.59
C ILE A 262 -51.42 50.59 110.49
N LYS A 263 -51.01 49.79 111.48
CA LYS A 263 -49.71 49.08 111.45
C LYS A 263 -49.76 47.92 110.46
N ASP A 264 -50.83 47.12 110.48
CA ASP A 264 -50.97 45.94 109.62
C ASP A 264 -51.07 46.30 108.12
N GLN A 265 -51.83 47.34 107.77
CA GLN A 265 -51.91 47.84 106.38
C GLN A 265 -50.56 48.30 105.80
N LYS A 266 -49.60 48.73 106.63
CA LYS A 266 -48.25 49.12 106.18
C LYS A 266 -47.39 47.89 105.90
N SER A 267 -47.44 46.88 106.78
CA SER A 267 -46.76 45.59 106.59
C SER A 267 -47.24 44.89 105.33
N ALA A 268 -48.56 44.79 105.12
CA ALA A 268 -49.15 44.16 103.95
C ALA A 268 -48.65 44.78 102.63
N LYS A 269 -48.61 46.12 102.54
CA LYS A 269 -48.14 46.84 101.33
C LYS A 269 -46.63 46.65 101.08
N GLN A 270 -45.82 46.46 102.12
CA GLN A 270 -44.40 46.10 101.95
C GLN A 270 -44.22 44.65 101.47
N ILE A 271 -44.99 43.70 102.00
CA ILE A 271 -44.96 42.29 101.55
C ILE A 271 -45.40 42.22 100.08
N GLU A 272 -46.51 42.87 99.73
CA GLU A 272 -47.06 42.88 98.36
C GLU A 272 -46.05 43.46 97.34
N THR A 273 -45.43 44.59 97.66
CA THR A 273 -44.44 45.22 96.76
C THR A 273 -43.18 44.38 96.58
N GLN A 274 -42.75 43.62 97.59
CA GLN A 274 -41.66 42.66 97.46
C GLN A 274 -42.07 41.40 96.68
N MET A 275 -43.28 40.84 96.90
CA MET A 275 -43.78 39.71 96.11
C MET A 275 -43.92 40.06 94.63
N ARG A 276 -44.48 41.24 94.29
CA ARG A 276 -44.53 41.78 92.92
C ARG A 276 -43.14 42.04 92.31
N LYS A 277 -42.06 42.03 93.10
CA LYS A 277 -40.67 42.20 92.65
C LYS A 277 -39.95 40.85 92.49
N LEU A 278 -40.20 39.91 93.41
CA LEU A 278 -39.80 38.51 93.30
C LEU A 278 -40.40 37.86 92.04
N GLN A 279 -41.70 38.01 91.81
CA GLN A 279 -42.38 37.45 90.63
C GLN A 279 -41.71 37.90 89.32
N ARG A 280 -41.51 39.22 89.14
CA ARG A 280 -40.85 39.78 87.95
C ARG A 280 -39.41 39.29 87.76
N LEU A 281 -38.67 39.00 88.83
CA LEU A 281 -37.34 38.39 88.75
C LEU A 281 -37.43 36.91 88.37
N GLN A 282 -38.39 36.17 88.91
CA GLN A 282 -38.65 34.76 88.60
C GLN A 282 -39.10 34.57 87.15
N ASP A 283 -40.01 35.41 86.65
CA ASP A 283 -40.47 35.42 85.25
C ASP A 283 -39.31 35.74 84.28
N SER A 284 -38.46 36.71 84.64
CA SER A 284 -37.25 37.05 83.88
C SER A 284 -36.27 35.87 83.82
N VAL A 285 -36.01 35.21 84.95
CA VAL A 285 -35.17 34.00 85.01
C VAL A 285 -35.76 32.86 84.18
N ALA A 286 -37.08 32.67 84.19
CA ALA A 286 -37.77 31.69 83.34
C ALA A 286 -37.60 32.02 81.85
N GLN A 287 -37.81 33.29 81.45
CA GLN A 287 -37.63 33.74 80.07
C GLN A 287 -36.18 33.54 79.58
N TRP A 288 -35.18 33.86 80.39
CA TRP A 288 -33.77 33.66 80.03
C TRP A 288 -33.38 32.18 79.95
N LYS A 289 -33.90 31.32 80.83
CA LYS A 289 -33.75 29.86 80.70
C LYS A 289 -34.38 29.31 79.42
N ALA A 290 -35.58 29.76 79.06
CA ALA A 290 -36.25 29.36 77.82
C ALA A 290 -35.49 29.83 76.57
N LYS A 291 -34.99 31.08 76.57
CA LYS A 291 -34.11 31.61 75.50
C LYS A 291 -32.82 30.81 75.36
N LEU A 292 -32.17 30.45 76.46
CA LEU A 292 -30.93 29.65 76.46
C LEU A 292 -31.17 28.25 75.86
N LEU A 293 -32.24 27.57 76.28
CA LEU A 293 -32.63 26.25 75.73
C LEU A 293 -32.98 26.31 74.24
N SER A 294 -33.74 27.34 73.81
CA SER A 294 -34.08 27.53 72.39
C SER A 294 -32.85 27.82 71.53
N ASN A 295 -31.91 28.62 72.04
CA ASN A 295 -30.67 28.93 71.34
C ASN A 295 -29.72 27.72 71.29
N GLY A 296 -29.69 26.90 72.35
CA GLY A 296 -28.97 25.62 72.39
C GLY A 296 -29.44 24.69 71.27
N ARG A 297 -30.73 24.36 71.24
CA ARG A 297 -31.34 23.51 70.19
C ARG A 297 -31.05 24.03 68.78
N LYS A 298 -31.29 25.31 68.50
CA LYS A 298 -31.03 25.91 67.19
C LYS A 298 -29.56 25.83 66.76
N CYS A 299 -28.63 25.89 67.72
CA CYS A 299 -27.21 25.73 67.47
C CYS A 299 -26.86 24.26 67.20
N GLU A 300 -27.43 23.32 67.94
CA GLU A 300 -27.27 21.87 67.74
C GLU A 300 -27.85 21.43 66.38
N GLU A 301 -29.10 21.80 66.08
CA GLU A 301 -29.80 21.56 64.81
C GLU A 301 -28.98 22.07 63.61
N ARG A 302 -28.53 23.33 63.66
CA ARG A 302 -27.70 23.93 62.61
C ARG A 302 -26.34 23.24 62.46
N ASN A 303 -25.68 22.90 63.57
CA ASN A 303 -24.40 22.19 63.53
C ASN A 303 -24.54 20.73 63.08
N GLN A 304 -25.72 20.12 63.26
CA GLN A 304 -26.01 18.77 62.78
C GLN A 304 -26.23 18.77 61.26
N ALA A 305 -27.08 19.67 60.74
CA ALA A 305 -27.28 19.83 59.30
C ALA A 305 -25.97 20.11 58.56
N LEU A 306 -25.12 21.03 59.08
CA LEU A 306 -23.82 21.34 58.49
C LEU A 306 -22.82 20.16 58.52
N LYS A 307 -22.94 19.22 59.47
CA LYS A 307 -22.16 17.96 59.44
C LYS A 307 -22.68 17.01 58.38
N GLU A 308 -24.00 16.88 58.27
CA GLU A 308 -24.65 15.98 57.31
C GLU A 308 -24.38 16.40 55.87
N GLU A 309 -24.47 17.70 55.56
CA GLU A 309 -24.04 18.29 54.28
C GLU A 309 -22.56 18.03 54.00
N LYS A 310 -21.67 18.33 54.96
CA LYS A 310 -20.23 18.10 54.84
C LYS A 310 -19.91 16.64 54.55
N ASP A 311 -20.54 15.71 55.27
CA ASP A 311 -20.25 14.29 55.16
C ASP A 311 -20.90 13.67 53.91
N ALA A 312 -22.01 14.21 53.40
CA ALA A 312 -22.55 13.90 52.08
C ALA A 312 -21.59 14.36 50.96
N ILE A 313 -21.11 15.62 51.01
CA ILE A 313 -20.10 16.15 50.08
C ILE A 313 -18.80 15.31 50.16
N SER A 314 -18.40 14.87 51.35
CA SER A 314 -17.24 14.00 51.53
C SER A 314 -17.42 12.63 50.87
N LYS A 315 -18.60 12.01 50.98
CA LYS A 315 -18.94 10.76 50.27
C LYS A 315 -18.90 10.94 48.76
N HIS A 316 -19.55 11.99 48.22
CA HIS A 316 -19.53 12.27 46.78
C HIS A 316 -18.11 12.54 46.25
N PHE A 317 -17.26 13.24 47.02
CA PHE A 317 -15.85 13.41 46.67
C PHE A 317 -15.07 12.09 46.65
N GLN A 318 -15.29 11.20 47.63
CA GLN A 318 -14.66 9.88 47.67
C GLN A 318 -15.12 8.99 46.49
N GLU A 319 -16.41 9.00 46.18
CA GLU A 319 -16.96 8.32 45.00
C GLU A 319 -16.36 8.86 43.70
N LEU A 320 -16.36 10.17 43.50
CA LEU A 320 -15.83 10.81 42.29
C LEU A 320 -14.33 10.52 42.13
N LYS A 321 -13.56 10.57 43.21
CA LYS A 321 -12.15 10.17 43.22
C LYS A 321 -11.97 8.69 42.89
N GLY A 322 -12.85 7.82 43.39
CA GLY A 322 -12.89 6.40 43.02
C GLY A 322 -13.22 6.16 41.55
N ARG A 323 -14.21 6.88 40.99
CA ARG A 323 -14.57 6.84 39.56
C ARG A 323 -13.39 7.32 38.69
N MET A 324 -12.75 8.42 39.06
CA MET A 324 -11.57 8.98 38.36
C MET A 324 -10.37 8.02 38.38
N ASN A 325 -10.08 7.38 39.51
CA ASN A 325 -8.99 6.40 39.60
C ASN A 325 -9.28 5.17 38.72
N LYS A 326 -10.48 4.60 38.80
CA LYS A 326 -10.92 3.47 37.94
C LYS A 326 -10.87 3.80 36.44
N PHE A 327 -11.15 5.05 36.06
CA PHE A 327 -11.00 5.53 34.69
C PHE A 327 -9.52 5.58 34.27
N ARG A 328 -8.65 6.18 35.09
CA ARG A 328 -7.19 6.23 34.83
C ARG A 328 -6.56 4.84 34.72
N GLU A 329 -6.97 3.90 35.58
CA GLU A 329 -6.54 2.49 35.52
C GLU A 329 -7.05 1.73 34.28
N ARG A 330 -8.21 2.14 33.73
CA ARG A 330 -8.77 1.55 32.50
C ARG A 330 -8.03 2.06 31.27
N GLU A 331 -7.90 3.37 31.11
CA GLU A 331 -7.18 3.92 29.95
C GLU A 331 -5.68 3.62 30.01
N GLY A 332 -5.09 3.52 31.22
CA GLY A 332 -3.72 3.03 31.40
C GLY A 332 -3.51 1.60 30.88
N ARG A 333 -4.43 0.67 31.22
CA ARG A 333 -4.42 -0.71 30.69
C ARG A 333 -4.65 -0.74 29.18
N ARG A 334 -5.65 -0.01 28.69
CA ARG A 334 -5.96 0.09 27.25
C ARG A 334 -4.78 0.61 26.43
N LEU A 335 -4.05 1.61 26.94
CA LEU A 335 -2.83 2.12 26.34
C LEU A 335 -1.72 1.06 26.35
N GLN A 336 -1.53 0.36 27.49
CA GLN A 336 -0.57 -0.74 27.60
C GLN A 336 -0.87 -1.87 26.61
N GLU A 337 -2.11 -2.32 26.50
CA GLU A 337 -2.58 -3.34 25.55
C GLU A 337 -2.33 -2.90 24.10
N LEU A 338 -2.68 -1.65 23.76
CA LEU A 338 -2.41 -1.08 22.44
C LEU A 338 -0.90 -1.02 22.12
N THR A 339 -0.06 -0.63 23.10
CA THR A 339 1.40 -0.61 22.94
C THR A 339 1.98 -2.01 22.76
N ILE A 340 1.52 -3.01 23.53
CA ILE A 340 1.97 -4.40 23.39
C ILE A 340 1.55 -4.96 22.03
N ASN A 341 0.29 -4.80 21.64
CA ASN A 341 -0.24 -5.34 20.38
C ASN A 341 0.39 -4.69 19.15
N SER A 342 0.59 -3.36 19.17
CA SER A 342 1.28 -2.66 18.07
C SER A 342 2.77 -3.04 17.99
N GLN A 343 3.47 -3.16 19.12
CA GLN A 343 4.87 -3.60 19.13
C GLN A 343 5.03 -5.06 18.69
N ALA A 344 4.08 -5.94 19.03
CA ALA A 344 4.03 -7.31 18.54
C ALA A 344 3.81 -7.34 17.01
N ALA A 345 2.85 -6.57 16.50
CA ALA A 345 2.61 -6.45 15.05
C ALA A 345 3.87 -5.93 14.33
N ILE A 346 4.50 -4.85 14.81
CA ILE A 346 5.76 -4.30 14.28
C ILE A 346 6.87 -5.36 14.29
N SER A 347 6.99 -6.15 15.37
CA SER A 347 7.98 -7.23 15.46
C SER A 347 7.73 -8.31 14.38
N THR A 348 6.50 -8.82 14.26
CA THR A 348 6.19 -9.82 13.22
C THR A 348 6.43 -9.29 11.81
N LEU A 349 6.06 -8.04 11.52
CA LEU A 349 6.31 -7.38 10.23
C LEU A 349 7.81 -7.22 9.95
N ARG A 350 8.63 -6.85 10.94
CA ARG A 350 10.10 -6.82 10.80
C ARG A 350 10.67 -8.20 10.48
N THR A 351 10.25 -9.26 11.17
CA THR A 351 10.74 -10.63 10.84
C THR A 351 10.29 -11.11 9.45
N LYS A 352 9.14 -10.65 8.93
CA LYS A 352 8.72 -10.89 7.54
C LYS A 352 9.59 -10.10 6.55
N LEU A 353 9.86 -8.83 6.84
CA LEU A 353 10.72 -7.96 6.04
C LEU A 353 12.16 -8.50 5.96
N GLU A 354 12.76 -8.91 7.08
CA GLU A 354 14.10 -9.54 7.11
C GLU A 354 14.17 -10.82 6.28
N LYS A 355 13.10 -11.62 6.26
CA LYS A 355 13.00 -12.82 5.40
C LYS A 355 12.88 -12.44 3.92
N ALA A 356 12.02 -11.48 3.58
CA ALA A 356 11.89 -10.97 2.21
C ALA A 356 13.21 -10.35 1.69
N GLU A 357 13.87 -9.50 2.46
CA GLU A 357 15.20 -8.98 2.14
C GLU A 357 16.22 -10.10 1.91
N ARG A 358 16.23 -11.13 2.76
CA ARG A 358 17.16 -12.26 2.62
C ARG A 358 16.90 -13.03 1.32
N ILE A 359 15.63 -13.27 0.97
CA ILE A 359 15.25 -13.92 -0.30
C ILE A 359 15.69 -13.06 -1.49
N LEU A 360 15.45 -11.75 -1.47
CA LEU A 360 15.86 -10.84 -2.55
C LEU A 360 17.38 -10.76 -2.69
N LYS A 361 18.12 -10.64 -1.58
CA LYS A 361 19.60 -10.62 -1.57
C LYS A 361 20.20 -11.95 -2.06
N GLN A 362 19.59 -13.08 -1.68
CA GLN A 362 19.97 -14.40 -2.19
C GLN A 362 19.71 -14.49 -3.70
N ALA A 363 18.54 -14.06 -4.17
CA ALA A 363 18.16 -14.08 -5.58
C ALA A 363 19.07 -13.21 -6.46
N GLU A 364 19.38 -11.99 -6.00
CA GLU A 364 20.32 -11.07 -6.68
C GLU A 364 21.73 -11.68 -6.77
N LEU A 365 22.19 -12.35 -5.69
CA LEU A 365 23.49 -13.01 -5.67
C LEU A 365 23.52 -14.21 -6.63
N THR A 366 22.46 -15.04 -6.68
CA THR A 366 22.36 -16.14 -7.66
C THR A 366 22.27 -15.64 -9.10
N ARG A 367 21.57 -14.53 -9.36
CA ARG A 367 21.41 -13.94 -10.70
C ARG A 367 22.71 -13.42 -11.31
N LYS A 368 23.78 -13.26 -10.52
CA LYS A 368 25.13 -12.94 -11.01
C LYS A 368 25.81 -14.12 -11.71
N LEU A 369 25.38 -15.36 -11.42
CA LEU A 369 25.91 -16.59 -12.02
C LEU A 369 25.08 -17.09 -13.22
N GLU A 370 23.86 -16.57 -13.42
CA GLU A 370 22.98 -16.93 -14.54
C GLU A 370 23.54 -16.41 -15.88
N THR A 371 23.36 -17.15 -16.97
CA THR A 371 23.76 -16.69 -18.30
C THR A 371 22.88 -15.53 -18.77
N ASP A 372 23.36 -14.69 -19.69
CA ASP A 372 22.55 -13.56 -20.15
C ASP A 372 21.27 -14.00 -20.88
N ARG A 373 21.27 -15.19 -21.51
CA ARG A 373 20.05 -15.82 -22.04
C ARG A 373 19.00 -16.04 -20.94
N GLU A 374 19.41 -16.50 -19.76
CA GLU A 374 18.52 -16.74 -18.62
C GLU A 374 18.15 -15.45 -17.89
N LYS A 375 19.04 -14.45 -17.88
CA LYS A 375 18.70 -13.12 -17.34
C LYS A 375 17.61 -12.43 -18.17
N ILE A 376 17.59 -12.67 -19.49
CA ILE A 376 16.62 -12.13 -20.46
C ILE A 376 15.34 -12.97 -20.53
N LEU A 377 15.48 -14.30 -20.57
CA LEU A 377 14.37 -15.26 -20.61
C LEU A 377 14.50 -16.28 -19.46
N PRO A 378 14.04 -15.94 -18.23
CA PRO A 378 14.26 -16.76 -17.03
C PRO A 378 13.42 -18.04 -16.99
N PHE A 379 12.40 -18.12 -17.83
CA PHE A 379 11.47 -19.25 -17.92
C PHE A 379 11.45 -19.70 -19.38
N TYR A 380 11.46 -21.01 -19.60
CA TYR A 380 11.16 -21.60 -20.91
C TYR A 380 9.74 -22.16 -20.86
N ASP A 381 9.04 -22.05 -21.97
CA ASP A 381 7.80 -22.78 -22.16
C ASP A 381 8.08 -24.22 -22.58
N SER A 382 7.15 -25.09 -22.20
CA SER A 382 7.26 -26.54 -22.33
C SER A 382 6.81 -27.05 -23.70
N SER A 383 6.48 -26.13 -24.62
CA SER A 383 6.07 -26.42 -25.99
C SER A 383 6.74 -25.44 -26.97
N VAL A 384 6.95 -25.89 -28.21
CA VAL A 384 7.56 -25.07 -29.29
C VAL A 384 6.52 -24.10 -29.90
N GLU A 385 5.22 -24.35 -29.69
CA GLU A 385 4.12 -23.53 -30.22
C GLU A 385 3.84 -22.26 -29.37
N GLU A 386 4.48 -22.12 -28.20
CA GLU A 386 4.34 -20.96 -27.31
C GLU A 386 5.49 -19.93 -27.46
N GLU A 387 6.63 -20.27 -28.10
CA GLU A 387 7.79 -19.35 -28.22
C GLU A 387 7.46 -18.03 -28.95
N GLU A 388 6.51 -18.04 -29.90
CA GLU A 388 6.09 -16.82 -30.61
C GLU A 388 5.23 -15.87 -29.75
N LYS A 389 4.58 -16.37 -28.67
CA LYS A 389 3.75 -15.57 -27.76
C LYS A 389 4.53 -15.02 -26.57
N ALA A 390 5.53 -15.76 -26.08
CA ALA A 390 6.36 -15.35 -24.93
C ALA A 390 7.08 -13.98 -25.13
N ALA A 391 7.19 -13.50 -26.36
CA ALA A 391 7.70 -12.16 -26.67
C ALA A 391 6.78 -11.01 -26.19
N ALA A 392 5.46 -11.23 -26.11
CA ALA A 392 4.49 -10.27 -25.58
C ALA A 392 4.47 -10.30 -24.04
N ASP A 393 4.27 -11.48 -23.45
CA ASP A 393 4.17 -11.70 -22.00
C ASP A 393 5.40 -11.14 -21.21
N ALA A 394 6.57 -11.07 -21.85
CA ALA A 394 7.80 -10.50 -21.29
C ALA A 394 7.72 -8.98 -21.02
N ALA A 395 6.72 -8.27 -21.54
CA ALA A 395 6.42 -6.88 -21.20
C ALA A 395 5.68 -6.78 -19.85
N ASP A 396 4.63 -7.58 -19.66
CA ASP A 396 3.66 -7.41 -18.57
C ASP A 396 4.20 -7.84 -17.20
N ILE A 397 5.14 -8.80 -17.17
CA ILE A 397 5.86 -9.24 -15.97
C ILE A 397 6.59 -8.07 -15.26
N ARG A 398 6.83 -6.94 -15.94
CA ARG A 398 7.46 -5.75 -15.34
C ARG A 398 6.48 -4.87 -14.55
N LYS A 399 5.17 -5.11 -14.63
CA LYS A 399 4.12 -4.18 -14.17
C LYS A 399 3.44 -4.58 -12.86
N SER A 400 3.44 -5.88 -12.49
CA SER A 400 2.71 -6.36 -11.32
C SER A 400 3.52 -6.38 -10.02
N LEU A 401 3.16 -5.49 -9.10
CA LEU A 401 3.51 -5.51 -7.68
C LEU A 401 2.31 -6.00 -6.84
N GLN A 402 1.65 -7.07 -7.28
CA GLN A 402 0.50 -7.68 -6.58
C GLN A 402 0.96 -8.69 -5.51
N THR A 403 0.18 -8.78 -4.43
CA THR A 403 0.43 -9.63 -3.25
C THR A 403 -0.07 -11.07 -3.40
N SER A 404 -0.54 -11.44 -4.58
CA SER A 404 -1.15 -12.73 -4.93
C SER A 404 -0.77 -13.10 -6.35
N ALA A 405 -0.32 -14.33 -6.58
CA ALA A 405 -0.07 -14.80 -7.93
C ALA A 405 -1.39 -15.15 -8.63
N ALA A 406 -1.62 -14.61 -9.82
CA ALA A 406 -2.68 -15.03 -10.73
C ALA A 406 -2.09 -15.96 -11.81
N GLY A 407 -2.84 -16.98 -12.23
CA GLY A 407 -2.48 -17.87 -13.32
C GLY A 407 -2.70 -17.24 -14.69
N LYS A 408 -2.38 -17.96 -15.78
CA LYS A 408 -2.65 -17.50 -17.15
C LYS A 408 -4.14 -17.15 -17.37
N ASP A 409 -5.05 -17.73 -16.58
CA ASP A 409 -6.51 -17.52 -16.64
C ASP A 409 -7.03 -16.42 -15.68
N GLY A 410 -6.15 -15.64 -15.04
CA GLY A 410 -6.51 -14.58 -14.08
C GLY A 410 -7.02 -15.06 -12.71
N GLN A 411 -7.20 -16.37 -12.52
CA GLN A 411 -7.57 -16.98 -11.24
C GLN A 411 -6.36 -17.04 -10.28
N LEU A 412 -6.61 -17.10 -8.97
CA LEU A 412 -5.55 -17.30 -7.97
C LEU A 412 -4.81 -18.63 -8.22
N VAL A 413 -3.48 -18.58 -8.30
CA VAL A 413 -2.65 -19.79 -8.40
C VAL A 413 -2.74 -20.57 -7.08
N GLU A 414 -2.88 -21.89 -7.15
CA GLU A 414 -2.91 -22.75 -5.96
C GLU A 414 -1.52 -22.78 -5.28
N GLU A 415 -1.47 -22.94 -3.96
CA GLU A 415 -0.22 -22.84 -3.17
C GLU A 415 0.86 -23.84 -3.65
N TRP A 416 0.45 -25.00 -4.18
CA TRP A 416 1.35 -26.00 -4.78
C TRP A 416 2.05 -25.51 -6.06
N ASP A 417 1.38 -24.68 -6.86
CA ASP A 417 1.86 -24.24 -8.17
C ASP A 417 2.69 -22.94 -8.14
N TYR A 418 2.67 -22.21 -7.02
CA TYR A 418 3.43 -20.96 -6.80
C TYR A 418 4.91 -21.04 -7.20
N LEU A 419 5.54 -22.21 -7.11
CA LEU A 419 6.97 -22.41 -7.38
C LEU A 419 7.27 -23.09 -8.73
N ASN A 420 6.27 -23.41 -9.57
CA ASN A 420 6.48 -24.13 -10.83
C ASN A 420 7.47 -23.43 -11.77
N ASN A 421 7.39 -22.11 -11.91
CA ASN A 421 8.33 -21.33 -12.73
C ASN A 421 9.75 -21.25 -12.12
N PHE A 422 9.88 -21.34 -10.78
CA PHE A 422 11.19 -21.49 -10.14
C PHE A 422 11.77 -22.89 -10.40
N PHE A 423 10.98 -23.95 -10.26
CA PHE A 423 11.41 -25.32 -10.54
C PHE A 423 11.74 -25.54 -12.02
N LYS A 424 11.00 -24.94 -12.96
CA LYS A 424 11.41 -24.87 -14.38
C LYS A 424 12.84 -24.36 -14.51
N ARG A 425 13.14 -23.15 -14.00
CA ARG A 425 14.47 -22.51 -14.10
C ARG A 425 15.56 -23.36 -13.44
N TYR A 426 15.30 -23.90 -12.26
CA TYR A 426 16.20 -24.82 -11.55
C TYR A 426 16.51 -26.09 -12.39
N ASN A 427 15.48 -26.73 -12.94
CA ASN A 427 15.63 -27.95 -13.73
C ASN A 427 16.43 -27.72 -15.02
N LYS A 428 16.32 -26.55 -15.66
CA LYS A 428 17.17 -26.19 -16.81
C LYS A 428 18.64 -26.09 -16.40
N VAL A 429 18.96 -25.33 -15.34
CA VAL A 429 20.35 -25.20 -14.87
C VAL A 429 20.92 -26.56 -14.45
N LEU A 430 20.09 -27.44 -13.87
CA LEU A 430 20.48 -28.81 -13.55
C LEU A 430 20.82 -29.63 -14.81
N LEU A 431 20.02 -29.54 -15.88
CA LEU A 431 20.31 -30.19 -17.16
C LEU A 431 21.59 -29.64 -17.82
N ASP A 432 21.80 -28.32 -17.79
CA ASP A 432 22.99 -27.67 -18.31
C ASP A 432 24.26 -28.11 -17.53
N VAL A 433 24.18 -28.23 -16.20
CA VAL A 433 25.25 -28.79 -15.36
C VAL A 433 25.53 -30.26 -15.71
N MET A 434 24.49 -31.09 -15.89
CA MET A 434 24.65 -32.49 -16.29
C MET A 434 25.25 -32.65 -17.69
N ALA A 435 25.00 -31.71 -18.60
CA ALA A 435 25.64 -31.67 -19.91
C ALA A 435 27.12 -31.27 -19.81
N ILE A 436 27.44 -30.25 -19.01
CA ILE A 436 28.82 -29.81 -18.76
C ILE A 436 29.66 -30.92 -18.11
N ASP A 437 29.13 -31.63 -17.10
CA ASP A 437 29.86 -32.74 -16.46
C ASP A 437 30.06 -33.94 -17.40
N ARG A 438 29.12 -34.21 -18.32
CA ARG A 438 29.30 -35.23 -19.38
C ARG A 438 30.43 -34.85 -20.35
N GLU A 439 30.43 -33.62 -20.85
CA GLU A 439 31.48 -33.19 -21.80
C GLU A 439 32.85 -33.08 -21.10
N LYS A 440 32.87 -32.70 -19.82
CA LYS A 440 34.07 -32.76 -18.97
C LYS A 440 34.57 -34.19 -18.74
N GLN A 441 33.69 -35.17 -18.52
CA GLN A 441 34.07 -36.59 -18.46
C GLN A 441 34.63 -37.09 -19.80
N ARG A 442 33.98 -36.73 -20.91
CA ARG A 442 34.46 -37.04 -22.27
C ARG A 442 35.86 -36.44 -22.51
N LEU A 443 36.05 -35.15 -22.24
CA LEU A 443 37.34 -34.48 -22.41
C LEU A 443 38.41 -35.02 -21.45
N ALA A 444 38.04 -35.49 -20.25
CA ALA A 444 38.96 -36.17 -19.34
C ALA A 444 39.43 -37.53 -19.90
N ASN A 445 38.51 -38.31 -20.51
CA ASN A 445 38.84 -39.56 -21.19
C ASN A 445 39.73 -39.30 -22.43
N GLU A 446 39.34 -38.37 -23.31
CA GLU A 446 40.15 -37.99 -24.49
C GLU A 446 41.55 -37.49 -24.07
N ASN A 447 41.68 -36.76 -22.96
CA ASN A 447 42.97 -36.31 -22.42
C ASN A 447 43.78 -37.48 -21.82
N SER A 448 43.13 -38.46 -21.19
CA SER A 448 43.75 -39.71 -20.73
C SER A 448 44.28 -40.54 -21.91
N ASP A 449 43.49 -40.69 -22.96
CA ASP A 449 43.86 -41.44 -24.17
C ASP A 449 45.00 -40.73 -24.92
N LEU A 450 44.94 -39.41 -25.07
CA LEU A 450 46.04 -38.62 -25.65
C LEU A 450 47.32 -38.69 -24.80
N ARG A 451 47.23 -38.75 -23.48
CA ARG A 451 48.38 -39.00 -22.58
C ARG A 451 48.93 -40.40 -22.74
N SER A 452 48.07 -41.41 -22.92
CA SER A 452 48.48 -42.79 -23.18
C SER A 452 49.20 -42.93 -24.53
N ILE A 453 48.64 -42.34 -25.58
CA ILE A 453 49.25 -42.29 -26.93
C ILE A 453 50.57 -41.51 -26.89
N LEU A 454 50.63 -40.39 -26.17
CA LEU A 454 51.88 -39.63 -26.01
C LEU A 454 52.92 -40.40 -25.21
N LYS A 455 52.54 -41.14 -24.15
CA LYS A 455 53.47 -42.06 -23.45
C LYS A 455 53.98 -43.11 -24.44
N GLN A 456 53.09 -43.80 -25.15
CA GLN A 456 53.44 -44.83 -26.14
C GLN A 456 54.35 -44.29 -27.26
N TYR A 457 54.18 -43.04 -27.68
CA TYR A 457 55.03 -42.39 -28.69
C TYR A 457 56.42 -42.05 -28.13
N LEU A 458 56.50 -41.54 -26.89
CA LEU A 458 57.78 -41.27 -26.21
C LEU A 458 58.53 -42.57 -25.89
N ASP A 459 57.83 -43.60 -25.42
CA ASP A 459 58.32 -44.96 -25.20
C ASP A 459 58.70 -45.66 -26.53
N GLY A 460 58.13 -45.23 -27.66
CA GLY A 460 58.54 -45.67 -29.01
C GLY A 460 59.83 -45.02 -29.52
N ILE A 461 60.31 -43.97 -28.86
CA ILE A 461 61.49 -43.18 -29.25
C ILE A 461 62.62 -43.32 -28.20
N SER A 462 62.27 -43.47 -26.92
CA SER A 462 63.20 -43.60 -25.80
C SER A 462 63.31 -45.06 -25.35
N VAL A 463 64.54 -45.55 -25.20
CA VAL A 463 64.80 -46.91 -24.71
C VAL A 463 64.77 -46.93 -23.19
N ASN A 464 63.56 -46.97 -22.61
CA ASN A 464 63.32 -47.06 -21.18
C ASN A 464 63.10 -48.53 -20.73
N GLU A 465 63.25 -48.80 -19.43
CA GLU A 465 63.08 -50.15 -18.86
C GLU A 465 61.65 -50.71 -19.05
N ASP A 466 60.61 -49.86 -18.90
CA ASP A 466 59.21 -50.15 -19.27
C ASP A 466 59.07 -50.67 -20.71
N VAL A 467 59.88 -50.15 -21.64
CA VAL A 467 59.82 -50.47 -23.07
C VAL A 467 60.47 -51.81 -23.36
N ILE A 468 61.55 -52.15 -22.65
CA ILE A 468 62.25 -53.43 -22.79
C ILE A 468 61.41 -54.58 -22.22
N ASN A 469 60.69 -54.34 -21.12
CA ASN A 469 59.89 -55.35 -20.43
C ASN A 469 58.51 -55.64 -21.08
N ASN A 470 58.03 -54.76 -21.96
CA ASN A 470 56.78 -54.93 -22.71
C ASN A 470 57.04 -55.35 -24.18
N PRO A 471 56.05 -55.95 -24.88
CA PRO A 471 56.24 -56.38 -26.27
C PRO A 471 56.58 -55.20 -27.18
N ASN A 472 57.77 -55.20 -27.77
CA ASN A 472 58.32 -54.04 -28.46
C ASN A 472 58.85 -54.41 -29.87
N PRO A 473 59.18 -53.43 -30.72
CA PRO A 473 59.84 -53.70 -32.01
C PRO A 473 61.37 -53.83 -31.90
N LEU A 474 61.95 -53.63 -30.71
CA LEU A 474 63.40 -53.62 -30.48
C LEU A 474 63.99 -55.01 -30.18
N LEU A 475 63.20 -55.91 -29.58
CA LEU A 475 63.61 -57.24 -29.13
C LEU A 475 62.46 -58.25 -29.34
N VAL A 476 62.28 -58.70 -30.58
CA VAL A 476 61.16 -59.57 -30.96
C VAL A 476 61.39 -61.02 -30.52
N ILE A 477 60.67 -61.45 -29.47
CA ILE A 477 60.68 -62.85 -28.99
C ILE A 477 59.34 -63.53 -29.36
N ASN A 478 59.42 -64.74 -29.90
CA ASN A 478 58.26 -65.60 -30.24
C ASN A 478 57.13 -64.88 -31.03
N HIS A 479 57.52 -64.07 -32.02
CA HIS A 479 56.63 -63.28 -32.89
C HIS A 479 55.69 -62.28 -32.19
N LYS A 480 55.93 -61.93 -30.91
CA LYS A 480 55.14 -60.92 -30.19
C LYS A 480 55.74 -59.53 -30.40
N THR A 481 55.00 -58.65 -31.08
CA THR A 481 55.37 -57.24 -31.30
C THR A 481 54.13 -56.34 -31.17
N ASN A 482 54.31 -55.10 -30.70
CA ASN A 482 53.26 -54.08 -30.69
C ASN A 482 53.02 -53.38 -32.06
N ILE A 483 53.58 -53.89 -33.16
CA ILE A 483 53.30 -53.39 -34.52
C ILE A 483 52.10 -54.15 -35.09
N VAL A 484 51.02 -53.43 -35.41
CA VAL A 484 49.93 -53.95 -36.24
C VAL A 484 50.43 -54.06 -37.67
N MET A 485 50.86 -55.26 -38.06
CA MET A 485 51.23 -55.57 -39.44
C MET A 485 50.00 -55.37 -40.34
N PRO A 486 50.12 -54.68 -41.50
CA PRO A 486 48.99 -54.51 -42.41
C PRO A 486 48.59 -55.87 -42.96
N THR A 487 47.42 -56.38 -42.54
CA THR A 487 46.92 -57.67 -43.00
C THR A 487 46.64 -57.61 -44.49
N THR A 488 47.36 -58.40 -45.27
CA THR A 488 47.15 -58.54 -46.72
C THR A 488 45.70 -58.93 -46.99
N ASN A 489 45.11 -58.32 -48.03
CA ASN A 489 43.71 -58.53 -48.44
C ASN A 489 43.34 -60.02 -48.49
N ARG A 490 42.70 -60.54 -47.44
CA ARG A 490 41.91 -61.76 -47.56
C ARG A 490 40.62 -61.40 -48.32
N PRO A 491 40.31 -62.08 -49.44
CA PRO A 491 38.97 -61.95 -50.02
C PRO A 491 37.94 -62.40 -48.98
N PRO A 492 36.75 -61.77 -48.92
CA PRO A 492 35.75 -62.10 -47.93
C PRO A 492 35.29 -63.56 -48.12
N ALA A 493 35.33 -64.35 -47.05
CA ALA A 493 34.71 -65.67 -47.05
C ALA A 493 33.20 -65.50 -47.21
N THR A 494 32.63 -66.03 -48.30
CA THR A 494 31.20 -65.96 -48.58
C THR A 494 30.41 -66.93 -47.69
N HIS A 495 30.29 -66.60 -46.40
CA HIS A 495 29.28 -67.18 -45.54
C HIS A 495 27.93 -66.55 -45.88
N THR A 496 27.09 -67.31 -46.59
CA THR A 496 25.67 -66.97 -46.77
C THR A 496 24.95 -67.13 -45.44
N ILE A 497 25.03 -66.10 -44.59
CA ILE A 497 24.18 -66.01 -43.41
C ILE A 497 22.79 -65.63 -43.88
N VAL A 498 21.85 -66.57 -43.80
CA VAL A 498 20.42 -66.27 -43.94
C VAL A 498 19.96 -65.71 -42.59
N GLU A 499 20.07 -64.40 -42.42
CA GLU A 499 19.41 -63.72 -41.31
C GLU A 499 17.89 -63.81 -41.51
N GLY A 500 17.25 -64.68 -40.73
CA GLY A 500 15.79 -64.79 -40.72
C GLY A 500 15.17 -63.52 -40.17
N VAL A 501 14.25 -62.91 -40.93
CA VAL A 501 13.61 -61.64 -40.59
C VAL A 501 12.94 -61.71 -39.21
N HIS A 502 13.59 -61.11 -38.21
CA HIS A 502 12.94 -60.73 -36.96
C HIS A 502 12.48 -59.28 -37.07
N ASN A 503 11.17 -59.08 -37.17
CA ASN A 503 10.56 -57.77 -37.03
C ASN A 503 10.81 -57.24 -35.60
N VAL A 504 11.77 -56.33 -35.45
CA VAL A 504 11.81 -55.47 -34.26
C VAL A 504 10.63 -54.53 -34.37
N MET A 505 9.54 -54.87 -33.67
CA MET A 505 8.37 -53.99 -33.57
C MET A 505 8.80 -52.66 -32.95
N ILE A 506 8.37 -51.56 -33.59
CA ILE A 506 8.39 -50.23 -32.99
C ILE A 506 7.53 -50.31 -31.71
N PRO A 507 8.07 -50.00 -30.51
CA PRO A 507 7.25 -49.91 -29.31
C PRO A 507 6.26 -48.75 -29.47
N GLN A 508 4.98 -49.06 -29.70
CA GLN A 508 3.95 -48.02 -29.73
C GLN A 508 3.73 -47.45 -28.33
N LEU A 509 3.34 -46.17 -28.30
CA LEU A 509 2.91 -45.45 -27.10
C LEU A 509 1.71 -46.15 -26.45
N THR A 510 1.96 -46.93 -25.40
CA THR A 510 0.89 -47.47 -24.54
C THR A 510 0.31 -46.35 -23.69
N ARG A 511 -0.79 -45.75 -24.16
CA ARG A 511 -1.65 -44.91 -23.33
C ARG A 511 -2.26 -45.74 -22.19
N GLY A 512 -2.20 -45.18 -20.99
CA GLY A 512 -3.15 -45.46 -19.91
C GLY A 512 -2.85 -46.68 -19.05
N ASN A 513 -2.76 -46.43 -17.74
CA ASN A 513 -3.51 -47.23 -16.79
C ASN A 513 -4.22 -46.27 -15.81
N GLN A 514 -5.46 -46.59 -15.45
CA GLN A 514 -6.25 -45.83 -14.48
C GLN A 514 -6.32 -46.61 -13.17
N GLY A 515 -6.54 -45.89 -12.06
CA GLY A 515 -7.16 -46.44 -10.87
C GLY A 515 -6.30 -47.36 -9.99
N ALA A 516 -5.78 -46.79 -8.91
CA ALA A 516 -5.60 -47.49 -7.65
C ALA A 516 -5.98 -46.52 -6.52
N SER A 517 -6.97 -46.89 -5.71
CA SER A 517 -7.34 -46.14 -4.51
C SER A 517 -6.43 -46.49 -3.35
N ILE A 518 -6.03 -45.49 -2.57
CA ILE A 518 -6.31 -45.35 -1.12
C ILE A 518 -6.17 -43.87 -0.78
#